data_AF-A0A960JCZ7-F1
#
_entry.id   AF-A0A960JCZ7-F1
#
_cell.length_a   1.000
_cell.length_b   1.000
_cell.length_c   1.000
_cell.angle_alpha   90.00
_cell.angle_beta   90.00
_cell.angle_gamma   90.00
#
_symmetry.space_group_name_H-M   'P 1'
#
loop_
_entity.id
_entity.type
_entity.pdbx_description
1 polymer ?
#
loop_
_entity_poly.entity_id
_entity_poly.type
_entity_poly.pdbx_seq_one_letter_code
_entity_poly.pdbx_strand_id
1 'polypeptide(L)'
;MRALAAVLIVGLACALAAPAQVDARREYREGRKAEREGRDLEAWMHYLRARGAEPANETYAHAAANLRVAAAQALAATGREADAREVVGMEPTPDSPVVKADDAEDDPRDIRRLREPVTLEPQRVVSTFYLDGTIREAYEQVAER
;
A
#
# COMPACT_ATOMS: atom_id res chain seq x y z
N MET A 1 -41.07 40.16 18.17
CA MET A 1 -40.59 39.83 16.81
C MET A 1 -39.05 39.76 16.71
N ARG A 2 -38.34 39.20 17.70
CA ARG A 2 -36.87 38.99 17.64
C ARG A 2 -36.45 37.52 17.69
N ALA A 3 -37.31 36.64 18.20
CA ALA A 3 -37.06 35.20 18.27
C ALA A 3 -37.22 34.48 16.92
N LEU A 4 -38.09 34.97 16.03
CA LEU A 4 -38.31 34.35 14.71
C LEU A 4 -37.15 34.58 13.73
N ALA A 5 -36.38 35.67 13.89
CA ALA A 5 -35.23 35.96 13.04
C ALA A 5 -34.03 35.04 13.32
N ALA A 6 -33.86 34.59 14.58
CA ALA A 6 -32.74 33.72 14.96
C ALA A 6 -32.90 32.28 14.42
N VAL A 7 -34.14 31.77 14.39
CA VAL A 7 -34.43 30.41 13.87
C VAL A 7 -34.17 30.31 12.36
N LEU A 8 -34.40 31.41 11.63
CA LEU A 8 -34.23 31.46 10.17
C LEU A 8 -32.74 31.50 9.75
N ILE A 9 -31.87 32.08 10.58
CA ILE A 9 -30.42 32.13 10.34
C ILE A 9 -29.77 30.76 10.66
N VAL A 10 -30.21 30.07 11.72
CA VAL A 10 -29.69 28.74 12.07
C VAL A 10 -30.13 27.67 11.05
N GLY A 11 -31.33 27.78 10.48
CA GLY A 11 -31.80 26.89 9.42
C GLY A 11 -31.03 27.03 8.10
N LEU A 12 -30.56 28.23 7.75
CA LEU A 12 -29.84 28.49 6.51
C LEU A 12 -28.38 28.00 6.53
N ALA A 13 -27.78 27.88 7.72
CA ALA A 13 -26.40 27.39 7.87
C ALA A 13 -26.25 25.87 7.63
N CYS A 14 -27.32 25.08 7.78
CA CYS A 14 -27.28 23.63 7.54
C CYS A 14 -27.48 23.22 6.07
N ALA A 15 -27.91 24.14 5.19
CA ALA A 15 -28.25 23.81 3.81
C ALA A 15 -27.04 23.79 2.85
N LEU A 16 -25.86 24.26 3.27
CA LEU A 16 -24.66 24.34 2.40
C LEU A 16 -23.68 23.18 2.55
N ALA A 17 -23.94 22.20 3.41
CA ALA A 17 -23.15 20.98 3.48
C ALA A 17 -23.63 19.94 2.45
N ALA A 18 -23.70 20.32 1.17
CA ALA A 18 -23.85 19.34 0.11
C ALA A 18 -22.53 18.56 0.03
N PRO A 19 -22.52 17.23 0.25
CA PRO A 19 -21.30 16.45 0.11
C PRO A 19 -20.81 16.61 -1.33
N ALA A 20 -19.55 17.02 -1.49
CA ALA A 20 -18.92 17.09 -2.80
C ALA A 20 -19.04 15.71 -3.44
N GLN A 21 -19.88 15.60 -4.47
CA GLN A 21 -20.16 14.34 -5.12
C GLN A 21 -18.89 13.87 -5.81
N VAL A 22 -18.25 12.86 -5.24
CA VAL A 22 -17.01 12.27 -5.77
C VAL A 22 -17.37 11.49 -7.03
N ASP A 23 -16.83 11.90 -8.18
CA ASP A 23 -16.98 11.19 -9.44
C ASP A 23 -16.02 10.00 -9.46
N ALA A 24 -16.55 8.80 -9.24
CA ALA A 24 -15.78 7.57 -9.17
C ALA A 24 -14.95 7.30 -10.44
N ARG A 25 -15.51 7.60 -11.62
CA ARG A 25 -14.81 7.40 -12.90
C ARG A 25 -13.67 8.38 -13.09
N ARG A 26 -13.82 9.61 -12.61
CA ARG A 26 -12.74 10.59 -12.61
C ARG A 26 -11.63 10.15 -11.66
N GLU A 27 -11.96 9.79 -10.42
CA GLU A 27 -10.97 9.31 -9.44
C GLU A 27 -10.22 8.07 -9.96
N TYR A 28 -10.92 7.12 -10.57
CA TYR A 28 -10.26 5.95 -11.19
C TYR A 28 -9.29 6.33 -12.31
N ARG A 29 -9.63 7.31 -13.17
CA ARG A 29 -8.74 7.79 -14.24
C ARG A 29 -7.51 8.49 -13.69
N GLU A 30 -7.67 9.32 -12.65
CA GLU A 30 -6.54 9.97 -11.98
C GLU A 30 -5.65 8.93 -11.29
N GLY A 31 -6.24 7.90 -10.65
CA GLY A 31 -5.50 6.77 -10.11
C GLY A 31 -4.66 6.05 -11.16
N ARG A 32 -5.24 5.74 -12.33
CA ARG A 32 -4.52 5.12 -13.47
C ARG A 32 -3.43 6.02 -14.04
N LYS A 33 -3.54 7.33 -13.89
CA LYS A 33 -2.52 8.28 -14.29
C LYS A 33 -1.37 8.29 -13.28
N ALA A 34 -1.67 8.41 -11.99
CA ALA A 34 -0.68 8.36 -10.92
C ALA A 34 0.10 7.04 -10.91
N GLU A 35 -0.57 5.91 -11.14
CA GLU A 35 0.04 4.58 -11.24
C GLU A 35 1.06 4.51 -12.39
N ARG A 36 0.72 5.03 -13.58
CA ARG A 36 1.65 5.11 -14.72
C ARG A 36 2.84 6.03 -14.46
N GLU A 37 2.68 6.98 -13.54
CA GLU A 37 3.72 7.94 -13.15
C GLU A 37 4.53 7.43 -11.94
N GLY A 38 4.31 6.19 -11.48
CA GLY A 38 5.02 5.56 -10.37
C GLY A 38 4.67 6.16 -9.00
N ARG A 39 3.54 6.88 -8.90
CA ARG A 39 3.07 7.52 -7.66
C ARG A 39 2.07 6.61 -6.94
N ASP A 40 2.56 5.49 -6.44
CA ASP A 40 1.74 4.39 -5.92
C ASP A 40 0.82 4.80 -4.76
N LEU A 41 1.31 5.64 -3.84
CA LEU A 41 0.51 6.15 -2.72
C LEU A 41 -0.66 7.02 -3.21
N GLU A 42 -0.41 7.91 -4.18
CA GLU A 42 -1.45 8.79 -4.73
C GLU A 42 -2.46 7.98 -5.57
N ALA A 43 -1.97 7.03 -6.37
CA ALA A 43 -2.82 6.11 -7.12
C ALA A 43 -3.75 5.31 -6.19
N TRP A 44 -3.20 4.77 -5.11
CA TRP A 44 -3.96 4.04 -4.09
C TRP A 44 -5.05 4.91 -3.44
N MET A 45 -4.73 6.16 -3.08
CA MET A 45 -5.72 7.09 -2.53
C MET A 45 -6.87 7.38 -3.51
N HIS A 46 -6.56 7.57 -4.79
CA HIS A 46 -7.59 7.76 -5.82
C HIS A 46 -8.50 6.53 -5.97
N TYR A 47 -7.94 5.32 -5.92
CA TYR A 47 -8.74 4.10 -5.98
C TYR A 47 -9.61 3.89 -4.74
N LEU A 48 -9.15 4.26 -3.55
CA LEU A 48 -10.00 4.27 -2.35
C LEU A 48 -11.17 5.24 -2.47
N ARG A 49 -10.95 6.44 -3.04
CA ARG A 49 -12.03 7.42 -3.30
C ARG A 49 -13.02 6.91 -4.32
N ALA A 50 -12.54 6.32 -5.42
CA ALA A 50 -13.40 5.70 -6.43
C ALA A 50 -14.25 4.56 -5.83
N ARG A 51 -13.65 3.70 -5.01
CA ARG A 51 -14.36 2.62 -4.29
C ARG A 51 -15.37 3.19 -3.28
N GLY A 52 -15.03 4.26 -2.57
CA GLY A 52 -15.94 4.90 -1.63
C GLY A 52 -17.18 5.48 -2.32
N ALA A 53 -17.02 5.97 -3.55
CA ALA A 53 -18.12 6.50 -4.37
C ALA A 53 -18.95 5.38 -5.04
N GLU A 54 -18.33 4.30 -5.49
CA GLU A 54 -19.02 3.13 -6.10
C GLU A 54 -18.56 1.80 -5.44
N PRO A 55 -19.12 1.43 -4.27
CA PRO A 55 -18.65 0.25 -3.53
C PRO A 55 -18.91 -1.09 -4.24
N ALA A 56 -19.92 -1.14 -5.12
CA ALA A 56 -20.28 -2.35 -5.88
C ALA A 56 -19.36 -2.61 -7.07
N ASN A 57 -18.45 -1.68 -7.41
CA ASN A 57 -17.55 -1.84 -8.53
C ASN A 57 -16.26 -2.56 -8.10
N GLU A 58 -16.20 -3.86 -8.36
CA GLU A 58 -15.06 -4.71 -8.01
C GLU A 58 -13.75 -4.23 -8.65
N THR A 59 -13.80 -3.58 -9.81
CA THR A 59 -12.61 -3.03 -10.49
C THR A 59 -11.85 -2.08 -9.57
N TYR A 60 -12.57 -1.22 -8.84
CA TYR A 60 -11.95 -0.24 -7.93
C TYR A 60 -11.41 -0.91 -6.67
N ALA A 61 -12.11 -1.94 -6.19
CA ALA A 61 -11.65 -2.73 -5.05
C ALA A 61 -10.34 -3.48 -5.37
N HIS A 62 -10.27 -4.12 -6.54
CA HIS A 62 -9.06 -4.81 -6.99
C HIS A 62 -7.90 -3.85 -7.23
N ALA A 63 -8.14 -2.71 -7.88
CA ALA A 63 -7.10 -1.70 -8.10
C ALA A 63 -6.50 -1.17 -6.78
N ALA A 64 -7.35 -0.89 -5.77
CA ALA A 64 -6.90 -0.48 -4.45
C ALA A 64 -6.17 -1.61 -3.70
N ALA A 65 -6.61 -2.86 -3.82
CA ALA A 65 -5.96 -4.00 -3.17
C ALA A 65 -4.55 -4.25 -3.73
N ASN A 66 -4.39 -4.19 -5.05
CA ASN A 66 -3.12 -4.46 -5.73
C ASN A 66 -2.03 -3.45 -5.34
N LEU A 67 -2.39 -2.18 -5.14
CA LEU A 67 -1.45 -1.12 -4.75
C LEU A 67 -1.23 -0.99 -3.25
N ARG A 68 -1.93 -1.75 -2.41
CA ARG A 68 -1.87 -1.59 -0.95
C ARG A 68 -0.45 -1.73 -0.39
N VAL A 69 0.30 -2.72 -0.87
CA VAL A 69 1.67 -2.99 -0.39
C VAL A 69 2.63 -1.90 -0.85
N ALA A 70 2.58 -1.53 -2.13
CA ALA A 70 3.42 -0.48 -2.70
C ALA A 70 3.14 0.88 -2.05
N ALA A 71 1.88 1.22 -1.82
CA ALA A 71 1.48 2.44 -1.11
C ALA A 71 1.97 2.45 0.35
N ALA A 72 1.90 1.31 1.06
CA ALA A 72 2.41 1.20 2.42
C ALA A 72 3.93 1.38 2.48
N GLN A 73 4.66 0.81 1.52
CA GLN A 73 6.11 0.99 1.40
C GLN A 73 6.47 2.44 1.07
N ALA A 74 5.77 3.06 0.13
CA ALA A 74 5.95 4.47 -0.24
C ALA A 74 5.69 5.39 0.97
N LEU A 75 4.65 5.10 1.77
CA LEU A 75 4.34 5.84 2.98
C LEU A 75 5.43 5.67 4.04
N ALA A 76 5.91 4.45 4.29
CA ALA A 76 7.00 4.19 5.21
C ALA A 76 8.30 4.90 4.80
N ALA A 77 8.58 4.97 3.49
CA ALA A 77 9.74 5.69 2.96
C ALA A 77 9.69 7.20 3.21
N THR A 78 8.51 7.78 3.48
CA THR A 78 8.41 9.21 3.86
C THR A 78 8.82 9.50 5.31
N GLY A 79 9.18 8.48 6.09
CA GLY A 79 9.55 8.62 7.50
C GLY A 79 8.38 9.00 8.41
N ARG A 80 7.15 9.03 7.89
CA ARG A 80 5.92 9.12 8.68
C ARG A 80 5.52 7.70 9.03
N GLU A 81 5.72 7.30 10.28
CA GLU A 81 5.08 6.11 10.83
C GLU A 81 3.57 6.34 10.77
N ALA A 82 2.94 5.84 9.72
CA ALA A 82 1.49 5.75 9.67
C ALA A 82 1.10 4.65 10.65
N ASP A 83 0.47 5.05 11.74
CA ASP A 83 -0.04 4.13 12.76
C ASP A 83 -0.92 3.11 12.02
N ALA A 84 -0.56 1.83 12.07
CA ALA A 84 -1.18 0.80 11.24
C ALA A 84 -2.72 0.75 11.42
N ARG A 85 -3.23 1.29 12.54
CA ARG A 85 -4.66 1.47 12.83
C ARG A 85 -5.38 2.43 11.87
N GLU A 86 -4.72 3.41 11.26
CA GLU A 86 -5.33 4.34 10.30
C GLU A 86 -5.52 3.68 8.91
N VAL A 87 -4.76 2.62 8.61
CA VAL A 87 -4.79 1.88 7.33
C VAL A 87 -5.65 0.61 7.41
N VAL A 88 -6.01 0.15 8.62
CA VAL A 88 -6.61 -1.17 8.89
C VAL A 88 -8.14 -1.16 9.01
N GLY A 89 -8.82 -0.11 8.53
CA GLY A 89 -10.28 -0.11 8.39
C GLY A 89 -10.84 -1.01 7.28
N MET A 90 -9.99 -1.73 6.55
CA MET A 90 -10.40 -2.61 5.45
C MET A 90 -9.83 -4.00 5.70
N GLU A 91 -10.68 -4.87 6.27
CA GLU A 91 -10.37 -6.29 6.43
C GLU A 91 -9.88 -6.86 5.09
N PRO A 92 -8.78 -7.62 5.07
CA PRO A 92 -8.40 -8.37 3.90
C PRO A 92 -9.50 -9.40 3.65
N THR A 93 -10.21 -9.26 2.53
CA THR A 93 -10.99 -10.39 2.00
C THR A 93 -10.02 -11.54 1.75
N PRO A 94 -10.29 -12.76 2.25
CA PRO A 94 -9.34 -13.88 2.20
C PRO A 94 -9.03 -14.41 0.79
N ASP A 95 -9.57 -13.78 -0.26
CA ASP A 95 -9.50 -14.24 -1.65
C ASP A 95 -8.66 -13.34 -2.58
N SER A 96 -7.78 -12.47 -2.09
CA SER A 96 -6.87 -11.74 -2.98
C SER A 96 -5.69 -12.63 -3.41
N PRO A 97 -5.59 -13.05 -4.69
CA PRO A 97 -4.46 -13.85 -5.14
C PRO A 97 -3.20 -12.97 -5.17
N VAL A 98 -2.15 -13.46 -4.53
CA VAL A 98 -0.81 -12.86 -4.56
C VAL A 98 -0.26 -13.00 -5.98
N VAL A 99 -0.36 -11.94 -6.79
CA VAL A 99 0.31 -11.89 -8.09
C VAL A 99 1.77 -11.54 -7.85
N LYS A 100 2.64 -12.56 -7.88
CA LYS A 100 4.08 -12.35 -8.07
C LYS A 100 4.32 -12.12 -9.56
N ALA A 101 4.73 -10.91 -9.91
CA ALA A 101 5.45 -10.69 -11.15
C ALA A 101 6.78 -11.45 -11.05
N ASP A 102 7.13 -12.23 -12.07
CA ASP A 102 8.40 -12.10 -12.76
C ASP A 102 8.39 -12.98 -14.02
N ASP A 103 9.05 -12.46 -15.05
CA ASP A 103 9.02 -12.86 -16.45
C ASP A 103 9.54 -14.29 -16.69
N ALA A 104 8.76 -15.11 -17.40
CA ALA A 104 9.26 -16.18 -18.28
C ALA A 104 8.13 -16.71 -19.17
N GLU A 105 8.30 -16.50 -20.47
CA GLU A 105 7.68 -17.13 -21.64
C GLU A 105 6.60 -18.22 -21.41
N ASP A 106 5.39 -17.81 -21.81
CA ASP A 106 4.27 -18.54 -22.42
C ASP A 106 4.53 -20.00 -22.91
N ASP A 107 4.42 -21.02 -22.02
CA ASP A 107 3.97 -22.37 -22.42
C ASP A 107 3.10 -23.00 -21.30
N PRO A 108 1.79 -23.22 -21.55
CA PRO A 108 0.85 -23.76 -20.55
C PRO A 108 1.07 -25.26 -20.21
N ARG A 109 2.16 -25.88 -20.67
CA ARG A 109 2.44 -27.32 -20.45
C ARG A 109 3.50 -27.62 -19.38
N ASP A 110 4.19 -26.63 -18.82
CA ASP A 110 5.33 -26.86 -17.92
C ASP A 110 5.02 -26.77 -16.41
N ILE A 111 3.74 -26.65 -16.03
CA ILE A 111 3.28 -26.45 -14.63
C ILE A 111 3.48 -27.69 -13.73
N ARG A 112 4.07 -28.78 -14.24
CA ARG A 112 4.30 -30.02 -13.47
C ARG A 112 5.70 -30.19 -12.90
N ARG A 113 6.64 -29.29 -13.19
CA ARG A 113 7.93 -29.28 -12.53
C ARG A 113 7.89 -28.30 -11.36
N LEU A 114 7.16 -28.70 -10.32
CA LEU A 114 7.35 -28.13 -8.98
C LEU A 114 8.81 -28.39 -8.61
N ARG A 115 9.67 -27.39 -8.80
CA ARG A 115 11.03 -27.42 -8.28
C ARG A 115 10.87 -27.52 -6.77
N GLU A 116 11.32 -28.62 -6.19
CA GLU A 116 11.28 -28.79 -4.74
C GLU A 116 11.94 -27.56 -4.09
N PRO A 117 11.37 -27.02 -3.01
CA PRO A 117 11.97 -25.90 -2.31
C PRO A 117 13.42 -26.24 -1.98
N VAL A 118 14.37 -25.42 -2.42
CA VAL A 118 15.77 -25.62 -2.08
C VAL A 118 15.87 -25.54 -0.56
N THR A 119 16.26 -26.65 0.06
CA THR A 119 16.51 -26.70 1.49
C THR A 119 17.84 -25.99 1.73
N LEU A 120 17.79 -24.81 2.34
CA LEU A 120 19.00 -24.07 2.72
C LEU A 120 19.59 -24.74 3.96
N GLU A 121 20.73 -25.40 3.80
CA GLU A 121 21.47 -25.91 4.95
C GLU A 121 22.26 -24.77 5.61
N PRO A 122 22.05 -24.51 6.92
CA PRO A 122 22.81 -23.49 7.61
C PRO A 122 24.27 -23.93 7.73
N GLN A 123 25.17 -23.28 6.98
CA GLN A 123 26.60 -23.45 7.19
C GLN A 123 27.00 -22.69 8.46
N ARG A 124 27.28 -23.43 9.54
CA ARG A 124 27.87 -22.86 10.74
C ARG A 124 29.34 -22.55 10.45
N VAL A 125 29.62 -21.29 10.12
CA VAL A 125 31.00 -20.79 9.99
C VAL A 125 31.47 -20.31 11.37
N VAL A 126 32.48 -20.97 11.93
CA VAL A 126 33.18 -20.49 13.13
C VAL A 126 34.41 -19.74 12.64
N SER A 127 34.37 -18.41 12.72
CA SER A 127 35.52 -17.56 12.38
C SER A 127 36.27 -17.18 13.65
N THR A 128 37.59 -17.34 13.64
CA THR A 128 38.47 -16.84 14.69
C THR A 128 39.02 -15.50 14.21
N PHE A 129 38.75 -14.42 14.93
CA PHE A 129 39.37 -13.13 14.68
C PHE A 129 40.34 -12.81 15.81
N TYR A 130 41.45 -12.18 15.48
CA TYR A 130 42.47 -11.78 16.45
C TYR A 130 42.16 -10.36 16.91
N LEU A 131 41.99 -10.19 18.22
CA LEU A 131 41.83 -8.89 18.87
C LEU A 131 43.21 -8.29 19.21
N ASP A 132 44.05 -8.08 18.20
CA ASP A 132 45.30 -7.32 18.38
C ASP A 132 45.12 -5.81 18.11
N GLY A 133 43.95 -5.40 17.61
CA GLY A 133 43.55 -4.02 17.35
C GLY A 133 42.57 -3.41 18.36
N THR A 134 42.27 -2.13 18.18
CA THR A 134 41.23 -1.41 18.93
C THR A 134 39.84 -1.93 18.55
N ILE A 135 38.87 -1.86 19.48
CA ILE A 135 37.49 -2.38 19.28
C ILE A 135 36.86 -1.91 17.95
N ARG A 136 37.19 -0.70 17.50
CA ARG A 136 36.72 -0.13 16.23
C ARG A 136 37.15 -0.95 15.00
N GLU A 137 38.40 -1.40 14.97
CA GLU A 137 38.95 -2.18 13.85
C GLU A 137 38.29 -3.57 13.75
N ALA A 138 37.92 -4.15 14.90
CA ALA A 138 37.15 -5.40 14.93
C ALA A 138 35.72 -5.23 14.39
N TYR A 139 35.08 -4.08 14.62
CA TYR A 139 33.76 -3.78 14.06
C TYR A 139 33.81 -3.55 12.54
N GLU A 140 34.83 -2.85 12.05
CA GLU A 140 35.01 -2.61 10.61
C GLU A 140 35.28 -3.92 9.84
N GLN A 141 36.04 -4.85 10.43
CA GLN A 141 36.33 -6.15 9.80
C GLN A 141 35.12 -7.08 9.67
N VAL A 142 34.10 -6.93 10.54
CA VAL A 142 32.84 -7.68 10.44
C VAL A 142 31.87 -7.03 9.45
N ALA A 143 31.91 -5.69 9.30
CA ALA A 143 30.99 -4.96 8.44
C ALA A 143 31.33 -5.05 6.94
N GLU A 144 32.59 -5.33 6.58
CA GLU A 144 33.04 -5.46 5.19
C GLU A 144 32.80 -6.87 4.58
N ARG A 145 32.18 -7.81 5.30
CA ARG A 145 31.81 -9.15 4.80
C ARG A 145 30.30 -9.36 4.75
#